data_AF-A0A8E7UF10-F1
#
_entry.id   AF-A0A8E7UF10-F1
#
_cell.length_a   1.000
_cell.length_b   1.000
_cell.length_c   1.000
_cell.angle_alpha   90.00
_cell.angle_beta   90.00
_cell.angle_gamma   90.00
#
_symmetry.space_group_name_H-M   'P 1'
#
loop_
_entity.id
_entity.type
_entity.pdbx_description
1 polymer ?
#
loop_
_entity_poly.entity_id
_entity_poly.type
_entity_poly.pdbx_seq_one_letter_code
_entity_poly.pdbx_strand_id
1 'polypeptide(L)'
;MAVVSLSELLEAGVHFGHQAKRWNPKMFPYIYTERNGIHIIDLVQTAQLLTEAYDFIRNSAQEGKKFLFLGTKRQAAGIIAQEALRSNSYYVNQRWLGGMLTNWVTIKSRVQRLKHLESEEATGMIDKLPKKEAATIRRELHKLKKHLYGIKNMQKLPDLIVIVDQRRETTAIQECIKLGIPTICLLDTNCNPEIVNIPIPANDDAIRSIKLVVSKIADAILEGQSI
;
A
#
# COMPACT_ATOMS: atom_id res chain seq x y z
N MET A 1 18.78 -14.61 7.20
CA MET A 1 17.97 -15.23 8.28
C MET A 1 16.52 -15.18 7.84
N ALA A 2 15.69 -16.15 8.21
CA ALA A 2 14.25 -16.07 7.92
C ALA A 2 13.64 -14.88 8.67
N VAL A 3 13.01 -13.96 7.95
CA VAL A 3 12.41 -12.71 8.47
C VAL A 3 11.20 -12.99 9.36
N VAL A 4 10.51 -14.10 9.08
CA VAL A 4 9.29 -14.56 9.75
C VAL A 4 9.33 -16.07 9.86
N SER A 5 8.85 -16.60 10.98
CA SER A 5 8.67 -18.05 11.19
C SER A 5 7.37 -18.56 10.56
N LEU A 6 7.34 -19.83 10.15
CA LEU A 6 6.11 -20.45 9.64
C LEU A 6 4.98 -20.45 10.67
N SER A 7 5.31 -20.56 11.96
CA SER A 7 4.35 -20.44 13.07
C SER A 7 3.67 -19.07 13.11
N GLU A 8 4.43 -17.99 12.98
CA GLU A 8 3.87 -16.62 12.96
C GLU A 8 2.93 -16.42 11.76
N LEU A 9 3.31 -16.93 10.57
CA LEU A 9 2.47 -16.86 9.37
C LEU A 9 1.16 -17.66 9.55
N LEU A 10 1.24 -18.82 10.18
CA LEU A 10 0.09 -19.68 10.47
C LEU A 10 -0.86 -19.01 11.46
N GLU A 11 -0.35 -18.50 12.59
CA GLU A 11 -1.11 -17.82 13.65
C GLU A 11 -1.78 -16.53 13.16
N ALA A 12 -1.10 -15.78 12.29
CA ALA A 12 -1.64 -14.57 11.68
C ALA A 12 -2.71 -14.86 10.60
N GLY A 13 -2.87 -16.12 10.19
CA GLY A 13 -3.86 -16.54 9.20
C GLY A 13 -3.48 -16.19 7.76
N VAL A 14 -2.17 -16.11 7.46
CA VAL A 14 -1.66 -15.74 6.13
C VAL A 14 -2.00 -16.79 5.07
N HIS A 15 -2.10 -18.05 5.47
CA HIS A 15 -2.35 -19.21 4.61
C HIS A 15 -3.77 -19.27 4.03
N PHE A 16 -4.74 -18.52 4.57
CA PHE A 16 -6.10 -18.57 4.08
C PHE A 16 -6.25 -17.75 2.81
N GLY A 17 -6.60 -18.40 1.70
CA GLY A 17 -7.00 -17.73 0.47
C GLY A 17 -8.52 -17.54 0.37
N HIS A 18 -8.97 -17.20 -0.83
CA HIS A 18 -10.39 -17.14 -1.18
C HIS A 18 -11.01 -18.52 -1.51
N GLN A 19 -12.34 -18.51 -1.67
CA GLN A 19 -13.10 -19.66 -2.17
C GLN A 19 -12.61 -20.11 -3.55
N ALA A 20 -12.57 -21.43 -3.79
CA ALA A 20 -12.04 -22.00 -5.03
C ALA A 20 -12.69 -21.46 -6.30
N LYS A 21 -13.99 -21.17 -6.27
CA LYS A 21 -14.73 -20.53 -7.38
C LYS A 21 -14.28 -19.10 -7.75
N ARG A 22 -13.49 -18.42 -6.92
CA ARG A 22 -13.01 -17.05 -7.15
C ARG A 22 -11.54 -16.97 -7.53
N TRP A 23 -10.86 -18.11 -7.60
CA TRP A 23 -9.42 -18.16 -7.79
C TRP A 23 -9.01 -17.73 -9.20
N ASN A 24 -7.76 -17.31 -9.32
CA ASN A 24 -7.10 -17.09 -10.60
C ASN A 24 -6.22 -18.30 -10.90
N PRO A 25 -6.35 -18.96 -12.07
CA PRO A 25 -5.51 -20.11 -12.45
C PRO A 25 -4.01 -19.85 -12.36
N LYS A 26 -3.57 -18.61 -12.56
CA LYS A 26 -2.15 -18.22 -12.48
C LYS A 26 -1.60 -18.26 -11.04
N MET A 27 -2.47 -18.31 -10.03
CA MET A 27 -2.07 -18.52 -8.64
C MET A 27 -1.80 -19.98 -8.30
N PHE A 28 -2.02 -20.93 -9.22
CA PHE A 28 -1.79 -22.36 -8.99
C PHE A 28 -0.43 -22.68 -8.34
N PRO A 29 0.71 -22.08 -8.76
CA PRO A 29 2.01 -22.38 -8.15
C PRO A 29 2.09 -22.03 -6.66
N TYR A 30 1.30 -21.05 -6.20
CA TYR A 30 1.31 -20.55 -4.82
C TYR A 30 0.23 -21.20 -3.93
N ILE A 31 -0.64 -22.04 -4.51
CA ILE A 31 -1.71 -22.72 -3.78
C ILE A 31 -1.21 -24.11 -3.39
N TYR A 32 -1.19 -24.38 -2.09
CA TYR A 32 -0.79 -25.67 -1.54
C TYR A 32 -1.90 -26.73 -1.69
N THR A 33 -3.12 -26.40 -1.28
CA THR A 33 -4.26 -27.32 -1.37
C THR A 33 -5.60 -26.59 -1.25
N GLU A 34 -6.71 -27.30 -1.38
CA GLU A 34 -8.05 -26.81 -1.09
C GLU A 34 -8.63 -27.58 0.11
N ARG A 35 -9.18 -26.86 1.08
CA ARG A 35 -9.88 -27.45 2.22
C ARG A 35 -11.21 -26.75 2.44
N ASN A 36 -12.29 -27.51 2.49
CA ASN A 36 -13.65 -26.99 2.70
C ASN A 36 -14.04 -25.86 1.71
N GLY A 37 -13.61 -25.97 0.45
CA GLY A 37 -13.92 -24.96 -0.58
C GLY A 37 -13.07 -23.69 -0.53
N ILE A 38 -12.04 -23.63 0.34
CA ILE A 38 -11.11 -22.51 0.49
C ILE A 38 -9.71 -22.97 0.09
N HIS A 39 -9.04 -22.18 -0.75
CA HIS A 39 -7.64 -22.46 -1.10
C HIS A 39 -6.71 -22.08 0.06
N ILE A 40 -5.73 -22.94 0.29
CA ILE A 40 -4.65 -22.74 1.25
C ILE A 40 -3.40 -22.35 0.48
N ILE A 41 -2.81 -21.21 0.84
CA ILE A 41 -1.58 -20.68 0.26
C ILE A 41 -0.37 -21.42 0.87
N ASP A 42 0.64 -21.70 0.04
CA ASP A 42 1.90 -22.31 0.48
C ASP A 42 2.75 -21.31 1.29
N LEU A 43 2.78 -21.50 2.62
CA LEU A 43 3.52 -20.63 3.53
C LEU A 43 5.04 -20.72 3.36
N VAL A 44 5.59 -21.82 2.84
CA VAL A 44 7.02 -21.94 2.61
C VAL A 44 7.44 -20.99 1.50
N GLN A 45 6.68 -20.97 0.40
CA GLN A 45 6.87 -20.01 -0.68
C GLN A 45 6.64 -18.56 -0.19
N THR A 46 5.60 -18.32 0.61
CA THR A 46 5.38 -16.99 1.20
C THR A 46 6.58 -16.53 2.04
N ALA A 47 7.14 -17.40 2.88
CA ALA A 47 8.28 -17.05 3.73
C ALA A 47 9.54 -16.75 2.90
N GLN A 48 9.78 -17.51 1.83
CA GLN A 48 10.89 -17.27 0.90
C GLN A 48 10.72 -15.93 0.16
N LEU A 49 9.58 -15.71 -0.49
CA LEU A 49 9.30 -14.50 -1.26
C LEU A 49 9.27 -13.25 -0.37
N LEU A 50 8.79 -13.38 0.86
CA LEU A 50 8.84 -12.30 1.84
C LEU A 50 10.29 -11.97 2.24
N THR A 51 11.16 -12.96 2.35
CA THR A 51 12.59 -12.74 2.63
C THR A 51 13.28 -12.06 1.44
N GLU A 52 13.02 -12.50 0.22
CA GLU A 52 13.53 -11.86 -1.01
C GLU A 52 13.03 -10.40 -1.13
N ALA A 53 11.75 -10.16 -0.85
CA ALA A 53 11.18 -8.82 -0.81
C ALA A 53 11.83 -7.95 0.28
N TYR A 54 12.07 -8.52 1.47
CA TYR A 54 12.71 -7.83 2.59
C TYR A 54 14.11 -7.36 2.21
N ASP A 55 14.94 -8.25 1.66
CA ASP A 55 16.31 -7.92 1.26
C ASP A 55 16.34 -6.86 0.14
N PHE A 56 15.45 -6.98 -0.86
CA PHE A 56 15.33 -5.98 -1.92
C PHE A 56 14.93 -4.59 -1.42
N ILE A 57 13.97 -4.54 -0.48
CA ILE A 57 13.50 -3.29 0.13
C ILE A 57 14.59 -2.68 1.01
N ARG A 58 15.29 -3.49 1.80
CA ARG A 58 16.41 -3.05 2.63
C ARG A 58 17.51 -2.42 1.80
N ASN A 59 17.95 -3.08 0.73
CA ASN A 59 18.96 -2.55 -0.19
C ASN A 59 18.47 -1.27 -0.88
N SER A 60 17.20 -1.23 -1.31
CA SER A 60 16.60 -0.02 -1.89
C SER A 60 16.55 1.15 -0.90
N ALA A 61 16.31 0.88 0.38
CA ALA A 61 16.27 1.88 1.42
C ALA A 61 17.67 2.45 1.73
N GLN A 62 18.71 1.61 1.69
CA GLN A 62 20.12 2.04 1.80
C GLN A 62 20.50 3.01 0.66
N GLU A 63 20.00 2.78 -0.55
CA GLU A 63 20.19 3.68 -1.69
C GLU A 63 19.39 5.01 -1.57
N GLY A 64 18.62 5.19 -0.50
CA GLY A 64 17.82 6.40 -0.26
C GLY A 64 16.55 6.50 -1.11
N LYS A 65 16.09 5.38 -1.69
CA LYS A 65 14.84 5.32 -2.48
C LYS A 65 13.62 5.64 -1.63
N LYS A 66 12.57 6.16 -2.28
CA LYS A 66 11.31 6.56 -1.66
C LYS A 66 10.21 5.53 -1.91
N PHE A 67 9.52 5.16 -0.84
CA PHE A 67 8.48 4.14 -0.85
C PHE A 67 7.09 4.78 -0.72
N LEU A 68 6.11 4.22 -1.43
CA LEU A 68 4.70 4.53 -1.28
C LEU A 68 3.94 3.26 -0.86
N PHE A 69 3.21 3.33 0.24
CA PHE A 69 2.31 2.25 0.66
C PHE A 69 0.89 2.52 0.18
N LEU A 70 0.27 1.55 -0.47
CA LEU A 70 -1.07 1.65 -1.03
C LEU A 70 -1.95 0.52 -0.49
N GLY A 71 -3.08 0.88 0.11
CA GLY A 71 -4.12 -0.07 0.44
C GLY A 71 -5.38 0.65 0.91
N THR A 72 -6.42 0.65 0.07
CA THR A 72 -7.67 1.36 0.36
C THR A 72 -8.72 0.47 1.02
N LYS A 73 -8.48 -0.84 1.05
CA LYS A 73 -9.33 -1.82 1.73
C LYS A 73 -9.46 -1.48 3.22
N ARG A 74 -10.67 -1.60 3.78
CA ARG A 74 -10.94 -1.21 5.19
C ARG A 74 -10.00 -1.88 6.19
N GLN A 75 -9.66 -3.14 5.94
CA GLN A 75 -8.75 -3.94 6.77
C GLN A 75 -7.29 -3.48 6.67
N ALA A 76 -6.89 -2.90 5.54
CA ALA A 76 -5.52 -2.45 5.28
C ALA A 76 -5.31 -0.96 5.61
N ALA A 77 -6.33 -0.12 5.44
CA ALA A 77 -6.21 1.33 5.44
C ALA A 77 -5.56 1.92 6.72
N GLY A 78 -5.88 1.35 7.89
CA GLY A 78 -5.27 1.77 9.16
C GLY A 78 -3.81 1.35 9.27
N ILE A 79 -3.52 0.10 8.92
CA ILE A 79 -2.18 -0.50 8.96
C ILE A 79 -1.23 0.24 8.02
N ILE A 80 -1.67 0.47 6.77
CA ILE A 80 -0.88 1.16 5.74
C ILE A 80 -0.46 2.55 6.21
N ALA A 81 -1.38 3.32 6.78
CA ALA A 81 -1.05 4.65 7.30
C ALA A 81 -0.07 4.58 8.48
N GLN A 82 -0.29 3.66 9.42
CA GLN A 82 0.56 3.51 10.59
C GLN A 82 1.99 3.08 10.23
N GLU A 83 2.14 2.03 9.42
CA GLU A 83 3.46 1.47 9.07
C GLU A 83 4.23 2.36 8.10
N ALA A 84 3.54 3.08 7.21
CA ALA A 84 4.18 4.08 6.36
C ALA A 84 4.70 5.26 7.18
N LEU A 85 3.92 5.79 8.13
CA LEU A 85 4.38 6.86 9.01
C LEU A 85 5.56 6.41 9.88
N ARG A 86 5.52 5.16 10.38
CA ARG A 86 6.62 4.58 11.16
C ARG A 86 7.92 4.49 10.36
N SER A 87 7.84 4.12 9.08
CA SER A 87 8.99 3.98 8.16
C SER A 87 9.36 5.26 7.40
N ASN A 88 8.78 6.41 7.78
CA ASN A 88 8.93 7.70 7.09
C ASN A 88 8.67 7.62 5.57
N SER A 89 7.72 6.76 5.19
CA SER A 89 7.28 6.51 3.82
C SER A 89 5.96 7.22 3.53
N TYR A 90 5.66 7.38 2.24
CA TYR A 90 4.38 7.96 1.82
C TYR A 90 3.29 6.90 1.84
N TYR A 91 2.02 7.33 1.89
CA TYR A 91 0.90 6.38 1.80
C TYR A 91 -0.35 6.91 1.11
N VAL A 92 -1.17 5.98 0.63
CA VAL A 92 -2.55 6.21 0.19
C VAL A 92 -3.42 5.11 0.78
N ASN A 93 -4.34 5.48 1.67
CA ASN A 93 -5.17 4.54 2.42
C ASN A 93 -6.69 4.73 2.23
N GLN A 94 -7.12 5.70 1.44
CA GLN A 94 -8.55 6.01 1.24
C GLN A 94 -9.04 5.63 -0.14
N ARG A 95 -8.49 6.26 -1.18
CA ARG A 95 -8.85 5.99 -2.57
C ARG A 95 -7.69 6.38 -3.47
N TRP A 96 -7.33 5.50 -4.39
CA TRP A 96 -6.47 5.85 -5.51
C TRP A 96 -7.24 6.73 -6.51
N LEU A 97 -6.74 7.94 -6.77
CA LEU A 97 -7.25 8.79 -7.84
C LEU A 97 -6.50 8.41 -9.11
N GLY A 98 -7.22 7.99 -10.15
CA GLY A 98 -6.59 7.68 -11.44
C GLY A 98 -5.78 8.87 -11.96
N GLY A 99 -4.57 8.61 -12.43
CA GLY A 99 -3.61 9.64 -12.80
C GLY A 99 -2.72 10.09 -11.65
N MET A 100 -2.73 9.40 -10.50
CA MET A 100 -1.94 9.78 -9.33
C MET A 100 -0.43 9.84 -9.62
N LEU A 101 0.06 8.90 -10.44
CA LEU A 101 1.46 8.84 -10.85
C LEU A 101 1.63 9.37 -12.27
N THR A 102 0.75 8.98 -13.18
CA THR A 102 0.85 9.31 -14.61
C THR A 102 0.53 10.77 -14.93
N ASN A 103 -0.27 11.44 -14.09
CA ASN A 103 -0.55 12.88 -14.18
C ASN A 103 -0.08 13.61 -12.91
N TRP A 104 1.18 13.36 -12.53
CA TRP A 104 1.79 13.89 -11.31
C TRP A 104 1.73 15.41 -11.20
N VAL A 105 1.87 16.15 -12.31
CA VAL A 105 1.82 17.62 -12.33
C VAL A 105 0.49 18.13 -11.77
N THR A 106 -0.62 17.52 -12.17
CA THR A 106 -1.95 17.88 -11.67
C THR A 106 -2.12 17.50 -10.20
N ILE A 107 -1.64 16.33 -9.79
CA ILE A 107 -1.74 15.90 -8.39
C ILE A 107 -0.92 16.82 -7.48
N LYS A 108 0.27 17.22 -7.93
CA LYS A 108 1.13 18.17 -7.22
C LYS A 108 0.45 19.52 -7.02
N SER A 109 -0.29 20.04 -8.01
CA SER A 109 -1.05 21.29 -7.86
C SER A 109 -2.19 21.14 -6.84
N ARG A 110 -2.86 19.98 -6.79
CA ARG A 110 -3.88 19.67 -5.76
C ARG A 110 -3.28 19.56 -4.36
N VAL A 111 -2.06 19.03 -4.23
CA VAL A 111 -1.31 19.01 -2.96
C VAL A 111 -0.91 20.43 -2.54
N GLN A 112 -0.51 21.29 -3.47
CA GLN A 112 -0.24 22.71 -3.18
C GLN A 112 -1.51 23.43 -2.71
N ARG A 113 -2.66 23.18 -3.35
CA ARG A 113 -3.96 23.69 -2.92
C ARG A 113 -4.30 23.23 -1.49
N LEU A 114 -4.04 21.95 -1.15
CA LEU A 114 -4.21 21.44 0.21
C LEU A 114 -3.37 22.24 1.23
N LYS A 115 -2.07 22.44 0.94
CA LYS A 115 -1.17 23.21 1.83
C LYS A 115 -1.64 24.64 2.04
N HIS A 116 -2.12 25.28 0.98
CA HIS A 116 -2.66 26.64 1.04
C HIS A 116 -3.92 26.71 1.92
N LEU A 117 -4.88 25.81 1.71
CA LEU A 117 -6.11 25.76 2.52
C LEU A 117 -5.83 25.47 4.01
N GLU A 118 -4.85 24.61 4.32
CA GLU A 118 -4.42 24.39 5.71
C GLU A 118 -3.79 25.65 6.33
N SER A 119 -3.07 26.45 5.56
CA SER A 119 -2.52 27.73 6.01
C SER A 119 -3.62 28.77 6.27
N GLU A 120 -4.64 28.84 5.42
CA GLU A 120 -5.79 29.72 5.61
C GLU A 120 -6.63 29.32 6.84
N GLU A 121 -6.77 28.01 7.08
CA GLU A 121 -7.43 27.48 8.28
C GLU A 121 -6.63 27.84 9.54
N ALA A 122 -5.31 27.63 9.53
CA ALA A 122 -4.44 27.93 10.67
C ALA A 122 -4.37 29.43 11.02
N THR A 123 -4.50 30.31 10.02
CA THR A 123 -4.51 31.77 10.21
C THR A 123 -5.89 32.33 10.57
N GLY A 124 -6.94 31.50 10.59
CA GLY A 124 -8.31 31.93 10.87
C GLY A 124 -8.94 32.78 9.76
N MET A 125 -8.37 32.80 8.55
CA MET A 125 -8.93 33.55 7.42
C MET A 125 -10.30 33.01 7.00
N ILE A 126 -10.47 31.69 7.06
CA ILE A 126 -11.72 31.00 6.69
C ILE A 126 -12.89 31.48 7.56
N ASP A 127 -12.64 31.80 8.83
CA ASP A 127 -13.68 32.22 9.78
C ASP A 127 -14.20 33.63 9.53
N LYS A 128 -13.42 34.45 8.81
CA LYS A 128 -13.81 35.81 8.40
C LYS A 128 -14.74 35.83 7.18
N LEU A 129 -14.84 34.71 6.47
CA LEU A 129 -15.65 34.58 5.26
C LEU A 129 -17.14 34.36 5.59
N PRO A 130 -18.04 34.66 4.64
CA PRO A 130 -19.45 34.27 4.76
C PRO A 130 -19.61 32.78 5.04
N LYS A 131 -20.55 32.40 5.93
CA LYS A 131 -20.75 31.01 6.38
C LYS A 131 -20.85 30.00 5.24
N LYS A 132 -21.48 30.38 4.11
CA LYS A 132 -21.63 29.53 2.92
C LYS A 132 -20.29 29.25 2.23
N GLU A 133 -19.44 30.26 2.10
CA GLU A 133 -18.10 30.15 1.50
C GLU A 133 -17.16 29.37 2.42
N ALA A 134 -17.14 29.74 3.71
CA ALA A 134 -16.38 29.02 4.73
C ALA A 134 -16.73 27.51 4.75
N ALA A 135 -18.02 27.17 4.67
CA ALA A 135 -18.46 25.79 4.61
C ALA A 135 -18.00 25.07 3.32
N THR A 136 -17.93 25.78 2.19
CA THR A 136 -17.47 25.21 0.91
C THR A 136 -15.98 24.93 0.95
N ILE A 137 -15.18 25.87 1.48
CA ILE A 137 -13.74 25.73 1.63
C ILE A 137 -13.41 24.59 2.60
N ARG A 138 -14.08 24.52 3.75
CA ARG A 138 -13.88 23.42 4.71
C ARG A 138 -14.21 22.05 4.12
N ARG A 139 -15.24 21.95 3.26
CA ARG A 139 -15.54 20.71 2.51
C ARG A 139 -14.45 20.37 1.51
N GLU A 140 -13.91 21.35 0.79
CA GLU A 140 -12.77 21.16 -0.12
C GLU A 140 -11.55 20.66 0.64
N LEU A 141 -11.18 21.34 1.73
CA LEU A 141 -10.08 20.98 2.61
C LEU A 141 -10.23 19.56 3.16
N HIS A 142 -11.40 19.21 3.69
CA HIS A 142 -11.66 17.87 4.22
C HIS A 142 -11.50 16.79 3.15
N LYS A 143 -12.01 17.02 1.92
CA LYS A 143 -11.85 16.08 0.80
C LYS A 143 -10.39 15.92 0.40
N LEU A 144 -9.66 17.03 0.24
CA LEU A 144 -8.25 16.99 -0.15
C LEU A 144 -7.39 16.31 0.94
N LYS A 145 -7.61 16.65 2.21
CA LYS A 145 -6.91 16.05 3.35
C LYS A 145 -7.19 14.55 3.44
N LYS A 146 -8.42 14.11 3.23
CA LYS A 146 -8.77 12.69 3.23
C LYS A 146 -7.96 11.89 2.20
N HIS A 147 -7.76 12.41 0.99
CA HIS A 147 -7.14 11.64 -0.11
C HIS A 147 -5.64 11.87 -0.30
N LEU A 148 -5.14 13.08 -0.02
CA LEU A 148 -3.78 13.49 -0.41
C LEU A 148 -2.83 13.68 0.77
N TYR A 149 -3.28 13.49 2.01
CA TYR A 149 -2.45 13.74 3.18
C TYR A 149 -1.18 12.88 3.22
N GLY A 150 -1.27 11.60 2.90
CA GLY A 150 -0.11 10.69 2.92
C GLY A 150 0.93 10.94 1.82
N ILE A 151 0.61 11.75 0.80
CA ILE A 151 1.54 12.19 -0.25
C ILE A 151 1.83 13.70 -0.18
N LYS A 152 1.38 14.40 0.87
CA LYS A 152 1.49 15.86 1.00
C LYS A 152 2.95 16.36 0.90
N ASN A 153 3.89 15.57 1.39
CA ASN A 153 5.31 15.90 1.44
C ASN A 153 6.11 15.24 0.30
N MET A 154 5.44 14.60 -0.65
CA MET A 154 6.07 13.93 -1.78
C MET A 154 6.47 14.96 -2.84
N GLN A 155 7.77 15.07 -3.13
CA GLN A 155 8.31 16.05 -4.09
C GLN A 155 8.52 15.47 -5.49
N LYS A 156 8.96 14.21 -5.53
CA LYS A 156 9.17 13.38 -6.72
C LYS A 156 8.28 12.13 -6.65
N LEU A 157 8.12 11.44 -7.77
CA LEU A 157 7.45 10.13 -7.80
C LEU A 157 8.16 9.13 -6.86
N PRO A 158 7.42 8.16 -6.29
CA PRO A 158 8.02 7.09 -5.52
C PRO A 158 8.87 6.20 -6.43
N ASP A 159 9.94 5.66 -5.86
CA ASP A 159 10.84 4.74 -6.55
C ASP A 159 10.30 3.29 -6.44
N LEU A 160 9.54 2.97 -5.39
CA LEU A 160 8.88 1.68 -5.17
C LEU A 160 7.48 1.86 -4.56
N ILE A 161 6.58 0.92 -4.87
CA ILE A 161 5.22 0.90 -4.28
C ILE A 161 4.91 -0.47 -3.67
N VAL A 162 4.43 -0.45 -2.42
CA VAL A 162 3.93 -1.60 -1.68
C VAL A 162 2.41 -1.58 -1.72
N ILE A 163 1.77 -2.62 -2.27
CA ILE A 163 0.34 -2.65 -2.57
C ILE A 163 -0.35 -3.80 -1.82
N VAL A 164 -1.48 -3.52 -1.18
CA VAL A 164 -2.38 -4.52 -0.59
C VAL A 164 -3.68 -4.58 -1.40
N ASP A 165 -4.11 -5.78 -1.78
CA ASP A 165 -5.28 -6.08 -2.61
C ASP A 165 -5.14 -5.59 -4.07
N GLN A 166 -4.54 -6.44 -4.92
CA GLN A 166 -4.35 -6.18 -6.35
C GLN A 166 -5.66 -5.84 -7.09
N ARG A 167 -6.78 -6.48 -6.71
CA ARG A 167 -8.05 -6.32 -7.42
C ARG A 167 -8.67 -4.96 -7.17
N ARG A 168 -8.52 -4.41 -5.97
CA ARG A 168 -8.94 -3.04 -5.66
C ARG A 168 -8.04 -2.00 -6.30
N GLU A 169 -6.73 -2.27 -6.35
CA GLU A 169 -5.72 -1.29 -6.77
C GLU A 169 -5.21 -1.48 -8.20
N THR A 170 -6.02 -2.09 -9.07
CA THR A 170 -5.62 -2.39 -10.46
C THR A 170 -5.20 -1.14 -11.25
N THR A 171 -5.89 -0.01 -11.06
CA THR A 171 -5.50 1.27 -11.70
C THR A 171 -4.10 1.70 -11.29
N ALA A 172 -3.75 1.58 -10.00
CA ALA A 172 -2.43 1.94 -9.52
C ALA A 172 -1.35 1.05 -10.13
N ILE A 173 -1.58 -0.26 -10.22
CA ILE A 173 -0.66 -1.22 -10.83
C ILE A 173 -0.44 -0.90 -12.31
N GLN A 174 -1.50 -0.59 -13.06
CA GLN A 174 -1.38 -0.18 -14.45
C GLN A 174 -0.55 1.10 -14.62
N GLU A 175 -0.73 2.09 -13.74
CA GLU A 175 0.09 3.29 -13.72
C GLU A 175 1.57 2.98 -13.42
N CYS A 176 1.83 2.06 -12.49
CA CYS A 176 3.20 1.62 -12.17
C CYS A 176 3.86 0.93 -13.37
N ILE A 177 3.16 0.00 -14.01
CA ILE A 177 3.66 -0.69 -15.22
C ILE A 177 4.00 0.32 -16.31
N LYS A 178 3.12 1.30 -16.55
CA LYS A 178 3.33 2.33 -17.58
C LYS A 178 4.56 3.20 -17.29
N LEU A 179 4.87 3.46 -16.03
CA LEU A 179 5.99 4.29 -15.60
C LEU A 179 7.26 3.48 -15.29
N GLY A 180 7.21 2.15 -15.33
CA GLY A 180 8.32 1.28 -14.94
C GLY A 180 8.63 1.32 -13.44
N ILE A 181 7.66 1.68 -12.59
CA ILE A 181 7.86 1.70 -11.14
C ILE A 181 7.66 0.28 -10.60
N PRO A 182 8.65 -0.32 -9.91
CA PRO A 182 8.54 -1.67 -9.37
C PRO A 182 7.50 -1.75 -8.25
N THR A 183 6.75 -2.85 -8.27
CA THR A 183 5.65 -3.12 -7.33
C THR A 183 5.91 -4.36 -6.48
N ILE A 184 5.68 -4.23 -5.18
CA ILE A 184 5.62 -5.34 -4.22
C ILE A 184 4.16 -5.47 -3.81
N CYS A 185 3.53 -6.63 -3.99
CA CYS A 185 2.10 -6.79 -3.73
C CYS A 185 1.78 -8.03 -2.91
N LEU A 186 0.89 -7.87 -1.92
CA LEU A 186 0.23 -9.00 -1.27
C LEU A 186 -0.81 -9.58 -2.23
N LEU A 187 -0.67 -10.86 -2.57
CA LEU A 187 -1.52 -11.57 -3.50
C LEU A 187 -2.34 -12.65 -2.81
N ASP A 188 -3.66 -12.52 -2.88
CA ASP A 188 -4.58 -13.58 -2.52
C ASP A 188 -4.85 -14.50 -3.74
N THR A 189 -5.55 -15.60 -3.56
CA THR A 189 -5.73 -16.64 -4.59
C THR A 189 -6.54 -16.17 -5.81
N ASN A 190 -7.21 -15.03 -5.72
CA ASN A 190 -7.99 -14.41 -6.79
C ASN A 190 -7.19 -13.37 -7.63
N CYS A 191 -5.92 -13.18 -7.32
CA CYS A 191 -5.03 -12.17 -7.89
C CYS A 191 -4.23 -12.73 -9.10
N ASN A 192 -3.65 -11.86 -9.94
CA ASN A 192 -2.79 -12.28 -11.06
C ASN A 192 -1.32 -11.95 -10.74
N PRO A 193 -0.45 -12.95 -10.46
CA PRO A 193 0.93 -12.72 -10.06
C PRO A 193 1.82 -12.14 -11.17
N GLU A 194 1.44 -12.25 -12.44
CA GLU A 194 2.28 -11.80 -13.56
C GLU A 194 2.34 -10.28 -13.74
N ILE A 195 1.41 -9.52 -13.15
CA ILE A 195 1.37 -8.06 -13.31
C ILE A 195 2.06 -7.31 -12.16
N VAL A 196 2.76 -8.05 -11.29
CA VAL A 196 3.48 -7.53 -10.12
C VAL A 196 4.94 -8.00 -10.21
N ASN A 197 5.88 -7.17 -9.79
CA ASN A 197 7.30 -7.51 -9.85
C ASN A 197 7.72 -8.47 -8.73
N ILE A 198 7.28 -8.19 -7.49
CA ILE A 198 7.58 -9.00 -6.32
C ILE A 198 6.25 -9.45 -5.68
N PRO A 199 5.77 -10.65 -6.00
CA PRO A 199 4.54 -11.20 -5.42
C PRO A 199 4.80 -11.75 -4.02
N ILE A 200 3.94 -11.42 -3.06
CA ILE A 200 3.92 -12.03 -1.72
C ILE A 200 2.58 -12.74 -1.54
N PRO A 201 2.50 -14.07 -1.74
CA PRO A 201 1.26 -14.82 -1.56
C PRO A 201 0.80 -14.75 -0.10
N ALA A 202 -0.35 -14.11 0.15
CA ALA A 202 -0.84 -13.87 1.50
C ALA A 202 -2.33 -13.51 1.49
N ASN A 203 -3.01 -13.87 2.58
CA ASN A 203 -4.37 -13.42 2.86
C ASN A 203 -4.47 -11.89 2.95
N ASP A 204 -5.24 -11.27 2.07
CA ASP A 204 -5.45 -9.81 2.03
C ASP A 204 -6.75 -9.35 2.73
N ASP A 205 -7.52 -10.28 3.31
CA ASP A 205 -8.77 -10.03 4.03
C ASP A 205 -8.56 -9.97 5.55
N ALA A 206 -7.56 -10.68 6.08
CA ALA A 206 -7.28 -10.73 7.51
C ALA A 206 -6.38 -9.58 7.97
N ILE A 207 -6.86 -8.79 8.94
CA ILE A 207 -6.10 -7.68 9.55
C ILE A 207 -4.75 -8.15 10.10
N ARG A 208 -4.70 -9.32 10.75
CA ARG A 208 -3.46 -9.88 11.32
C ARG A 208 -2.45 -10.26 10.24
N SER A 209 -2.90 -10.87 9.15
CA SER A 209 -2.08 -11.22 7.99
C SER A 209 -1.45 -9.97 7.35
N ILE A 210 -2.29 -8.99 6.99
CA ILE A 210 -1.84 -7.73 6.38
C ILE A 210 -0.86 -7.02 7.31
N LYS A 211 -1.16 -6.96 8.61
CA LYS A 211 -0.29 -6.31 9.60
C LYS A 211 1.08 -6.98 9.64
N LEU A 212 1.14 -8.30 9.73
CA LEU A 212 2.39 -9.04 9.81
C LEU A 212 3.27 -8.79 8.59
N VAL A 213 2.72 -8.88 7.37
CA VAL A 213 3.52 -8.68 6.16
C VAL A 213 3.96 -7.22 6.01
N VAL A 214 3.03 -6.27 6.17
CA VAL A 214 3.32 -4.84 6.00
C VAL A 214 4.30 -4.33 7.07
N SER A 215 4.19 -4.81 8.31
CA SER A 215 5.12 -4.42 9.38
C SER A 215 6.54 -4.89 9.08
N LYS A 216 6.70 -6.11 8.57
CA LYS A 216 8.02 -6.65 8.20
C LYS A 216 8.63 -5.88 7.03
N ILE A 217 7.83 -5.48 6.05
CA ILE A 217 8.27 -4.58 4.98
C ILE A 217 8.73 -3.23 5.54
N ALA A 218 7.97 -2.64 6.47
CA ALA A 218 8.35 -1.38 7.11
C ALA A 218 9.61 -1.51 7.98
N ASP A 219 9.81 -2.65 8.64
CA ASP A 219 11.06 -2.96 9.35
C ASP A 219 12.26 -3.00 8.41
N ALA A 220 12.12 -3.60 7.21
CA ALA A 220 13.17 -3.63 6.20
C ALA A 220 13.60 -2.21 5.76
N ILE A 221 12.63 -1.32 5.58
CA ILE A 221 12.89 0.08 5.22
C ILE A 221 13.68 0.78 6.33
N LEU A 222 13.25 0.61 7.59
CA LEU A 222 13.92 1.23 8.74
C LEU A 222 15.33 0.70 8.95
N GLU A 223 15.53 -0.61 8.80
CA GLU A 223 16.85 -1.22 8.87
C GLU A 223 17.76 -0.67 7.76
N GLY A 224 17.27 -0.62 6.52
CA GLY A 224 18.05 -0.09 5.40
C GLY A 224 18.36 1.41 5.52
N GLN A 225 17.49 2.20 6.16
CA GLN A 225 17.74 3.63 6.43
C GLN A 225 18.76 3.87 7.55
N SER A 226 18.99 2.88 8.42
CA SER A 226 19.88 2.99 9.59
C SER A 226 21.32 2.55 9.28
N ILE A 227 21.56 2.04 8.08
CA ILE A 227 22.87 1.59 7.58
C ILE A 227 23.45 2.68 6.69
#